data_AF-A0A094MAG4-F1
#
_entry.id   AF-A0A094MAG4-F1
#
_cell.length_a   1.000
_cell.length_b   1.000
_cell.length_c   1.000
_cell.angle_alpha   90.00
_cell.angle_beta   90.00
_cell.angle_gamma   90.00
#
_symmetry.space_group_name_H-M   'P 1'
#
loop_
_entity.id
_entity.type
_entity.pdbx_description
1 polymer ?
#
loop_
_entity_poly.entity_id
_entity_poly.type
_entity_poly.pdbx_seq_one_letter_code
_entity_poly.pdbx_strand_id
1 'polypeptide(L)'
;MSVVIAFAVFNQSSFMRALLAFGLGVEIHLYAFQVQNEVYCPFCLAFSATLILSFLINYEIPSAWREKRSRMWLYFPGEVSFPMFKLNKLPLLLFSLLGYLTILVTFSGSVAPAYGQNPINEIPSLGKGAYEITLFTDYFCSPCRRIDIKAEPLLKEWLADGNVKITFVDVPISRVTPIYAKYYLYSTNANSDASNLLHVRKKFFDAAQDKNIREEKTLLSYMKDNNISWKSMDEKSVFLLLSAKIRENNIKATPTCVIRYPGKDIKTFIGDEEIWNGLTELKKNLAKIKK
;
A
#
# COMPACT_ATOMS: atom_id res chain seq x y z
N MET A 1 15.69 -15.26 -20.01
CA MET A 1 15.15 -15.71 -21.32
C MET A 1 16.17 -15.64 -22.45
N SER A 2 16.89 -14.53 -22.68
CA SER A 2 17.84 -14.42 -23.80
C SER A 2 18.89 -15.54 -23.86
N VAL A 3 19.41 -15.97 -22.71
CA VAL A 3 20.36 -17.09 -22.62
C VAL A 3 19.71 -18.44 -22.99
N VAL A 4 18.45 -18.66 -22.60
CA VAL A 4 17.68 -19.86 -22.97
C VAL A 4 17.45 -19.89 -24.48
N ILE A 5 17.09 -18.74 -25.07
CA ILE A 5 16.90 -18.58 -26.52
C ILE A 5 18.22 -18.85 -27.26
N ALA A 6 19.34 -18.31 -26.77
CA ALA A 6 20.65 -18.57 -27.36
C ALA A 6 20.97 -20.08 -27.36
N PHE A 7 20.79 -20.78 -26.24
CA PHE A 7 21.02 -22.22 -26.18
C PHE A 7 20.04 -23.03 -27.05
N ALA A 8 18.80 -22.57 -27.21
CA ALA A 8 17.86 -23.17 -28.15
C ALA A 8 18.34 -23.01 -29.60
N VAL A 9 18.82 -21.83 -30.00
CA VAL A 9 19.38 -21.57 -31.34
C VAL A 9 20.61 -22.43 -31.63
N PHE A 10 21.45 -22.71 -30.63
CA PHE A 10 22.62 -23.57 -30.76
C PHE A 10 22.34 -25.07 -30.54
N ASN A 11 21.07 -25.49 -30.47
CA ASN A 11 20.65 -26.89 -30.24
C ASN A 11 21.26 -27.53 -28.97
N GLN A 12 21.53 -26.73 -27.94
CA GLN A 12 22.07 -27.19 -26.66
C GLN A 12 20.93 -27.55 -25.69
N SER A 13 20.21 -28.64 -25.99
CA SER A 13 19.00 -29.05 -25.27
C SER A 13 19.23 -29.30 -23.77
N SER A 14 20.39 -29.86 -23.39
CA SER A 14 20.74 -30.08 -21.98
C SER A 14 20.82 -28.79 -21.17
N PHE A 15 21.54 -27.79 -21.66
CA PHE A 15 21.69 -26.49 -20.98
C PHE A 15 20.36 -25.73 -20.91
N MET A 16 19.59 -25.77 -22.01
CA MET A 16 18.26 -25.17 -22.08
C MET A 16 17.33 -25.77 -21.01
N ARG A 17 17.24 -27.09 -20.90
CA ARG A 17 16.35 -27.77 -19.95
C ARG A 17 16.76 -27.53 -18.49
N ALA A 18 18.06 -27.50 -18.20
CA ALA A 18 18.55 -27.15 -16.87
C ALA A 18 18.22 -25.70 -16.48
N LEU A 19 18.34 -24.74 -17.41
CA LEU A 19 17.97 -23.35 -17.16
C LEU A 19 16.46 -23.14 -17.01
N LEU A 20 15.65 -23.86 -17.79
CA LEU A 20 14.19 -23.84 -17.61
C LEU A 20 13.78 -24.43 -16.25
N ALA A 21 14.41 -25.53 -15.83
CA ALA A 21 14.18 -26.11 -14.51
C ALA A 21 14.61 -25.18 -13.36
N PHE A 22 15.75 -24.50 -13.51
CA PHE A 22 16.16 -23.45 -12.57
C PHE A 22 15.12 -22.33 -12.50
N GLY A 23 14.64 -21.87 -13.65
CA GLY A 23 13.59 -20.87 -13.76
C GLY A 23 12.28 -21.29 -13.07
N LEU A 24 11.86 -22.55 -13.19
CA LEU A 24 10.69 -23.05 -12.46
C LEU A 24 10.83 -22.90 -10.94
N GLY A 25 12.03 -23.17 -10.41
CA GLY A 25 12.33 -22.95 -8.99
C GLY A 25 12.17 -21.50 -8.55
N VAL A 26 12.63 -20.57 -9.38
CA VAL A 26 12.47 -19.13 -9.18
C VAL A 26 10.99 -18.74 -9.17
N GLU A 27 10.22 -19.20 -10.17
CA GLU A 27 8.81 -18.88 -10.31
C GLU A 27 7.96 -19.40 -9.13
N ILE A 28 8.26 -20.59 -8.61
CA ILE A 28 7.59 -21.14 -7.42
C ILE A 28 7.76 -20.21 -6.22
N HIS A 29 8.98 -19.71 -5.99
CA HIS A 29 9.24 -18.77 -4.90
C HIS A 29 8.48 -17.46 -5.09
N LEU A 30 8.54 -16.87 -6.29
CA LEU A 30 7.88 -15.60 -6.60
C LEU A 30 6.36 -15.71 -6.53
N TYR A 31 5.77 -16.84 -6.93
CA TYR A 31 4.34 -17.07 -6.82
C TYR A 31 3.90 -17.21 -5.36
N ALA A 32 4.63 -17.99 -4.56
CA ALA A 32 4.39 -18.10 -3.12
C ALA A 32 4.47 -16.73 -2.43
N PHE A 33 5.44 -15.91 -2.81
CA PHE A 33 5.59 -14.55 -2.31
C PHE A 33 4.42 -13.64 -2.67
N GLN A 34 3.92 -13.69 -3.92
CA GLN A 34 2.76 -12.90 -4.37
C GLN A 34 1.50 -13.27 -3.60
N VAL A 35 1.28 -14.56 -3.32
CA VAL A 35 0.13 -15.06 -2.55
C VAL A 35 0.23 -14.65 -1.08
N GLN A 36 1.41 -14.79 -0.45
CA GLN A 36 1.59 -14.47 0.97
C GLN A 36 1.45 -12.97 1.27
N ASN A 37 1.81 -12.10 0.33
CA ASN A 37 1.80 -10.65 0.52
C ASN A 37 0.63 -9.94 -0.18
N GLU A 38 -0.27 -10.68 -0.84
CA GLU A 38 -1.41 -10.15 -1.61
C GLU A 38 -1.00 -9.09 -2.67
N VAL A 39 0.20 -9.24 -3.26
CA VAL A 39 0.73 -8.37 -4.31
C VAL A 39 0.71 -9.13 -5.64
N TYR A 40 -0.22 -8.78 -6.53
CA TYR A 40 -0.34 -9.41 -7.85
C TYR A 40 0.40 -8.62 -8.92
N CYS A 41 1.32 -9.29 -9.63
CA CYS A 41 2.06 -8.72 -10.75
C CYS A 41 1.64 -9.41 -12.07
N PRO A 42 0.78 -8.78 -12.90
CA PRO A 42 0.32 -9.38 -14.16
C PRO A 42 1.46 -9.76 -15.12
N PHE A 43 2.50 -8.93 -15.21
CA PHE A 43 3.68 -9.22 -16.05
C PHE A 43 4.48 -10.42 -15.52
N CYS A 44 4.62 -10.56 -14.21
CA CYS A 44 5.31 -11.68 -13.58
C CYS A 44 4.56 -12.99 -13.83
N LEU A 45 3.22 -12.98 -13.70
CA LEU A 45 2.38 -14.14 -14.01
C LEU A 45 2.44 -14.53 -15.49
N ALA A 46 2.44 -13.56 -16.40
CA ALA A 46 2.58 -13.81 -17.83
C ALA A 46 3.95 -14.42 -18.17
N PHE A 47 5.01 -13.92 -17.54
CA PHE A 47 6.35 -14.47 -17.67
C PHE A 47 6.45 -15.90 -17.12
N SER A 48 5.89 -16.13 -15.93
CA SER A 48 5.77 -17.44 -15.30
C SER A 48 5.07 -18.45 -16.21
N ALA A 49 3.92 -18.08 -16.77
CA ALA A 49 3.17 -18.90 -17.70
C ALA A 49 3.99 -19.25 -18.95
N THR A 50 4.71 -18.28 -19.51
CA THR A 50 5.58 -18.49 -20.68
C THR A 50 6.72 -19.47 -20.37
N LEU A 51 7.33 -19.35 -19.18
CA LEU A 51 8.41 -20.23 -18.73
C LEU A 51 7.91 -21.66 -18.50
N ILE A 52 6.78 -21.81 -17.79
CA ILE A 52 6.16 -23.11 -17.54
C ILE A 52 5.80 -23.78 -18.87
N LEU A 53 5.18 -23.05 -19.81
CA LEU A 53 4.85 -23.58 -21.12
C LEU A 53 6.11 -24.00 -21.89
N SER A 54 7.17 -23.19 -21.84
CA SER A 54 8.46 -23.51 -22.47
C SER A 54 9.08 -24.76 -21.87
N PHE A 55 8.96 -24.97 -20.55
CA PHE A 55 9.43 -26.19 -19.89
C PHE A 55 8.61 -27.41 -20.32
N LEU A 56 7.28 -27.29 -20.38
CA LEU A 56 6.39 -28.38 -20.80
C LEU A 56 6.65 -28.82 -22.25
N ILE A 57 6.84 -27.87 -23.17
CA ILE A 57 7.17 -28.15 -24.57
C ILE A 57 8.50 -28.92 -24.70
N ASN A 58 9.45 -28.65 -23.79
CA ASN A 58 10.78 -29.26 -23.78
C ASN A 58 10.93 -30.38 -22.73
N TYR A 59 9.81 -30.93 -22.26
CA TYR A 59 9.81 -32.00 -21.28
C TYR A 59 10.15 -33.33 -21.95
N GLU A 60 11.17 -34.02 -21.44
CA GLU A 60 11.49 -35.39 -21.85
C GLU A 60 11.23 -36.35 -20.70
N ILE A 61 10.60 -37.49 -21.03
CA ILE A 61 10.28 -38.53 -20.06
C ILE A 61 11.60 -39.17 -19.57
N PRO A 62 11.88 -39.13 -18.26
CA PRO A 62 13.14 -39.64 -17.71
C PRO A 62 13.23 -41.16 -17.81
N SER A 63 14.43 -41.69 -18.07
CA SER A 63 14.65 -43.14 -18.16
C SER A 63 14.38 -43.86 -16.84
N ALA A 64 14.54 -43.16 -15.71
CA ALA A 64 14.22 -43.64 -14.37
C ALA A 64 12.75 -44.08 -14.21
N TRP A 65 11.85 -43.56 -15.05
CA TRP A 65 10.44 -43.96 -15.08
C TRP A 65 10.24 -45.40 -15.54
N ARG A 66 11.16 -45.94 -16.37
CA ARG A 66 11.13 -47.32 -16.86
C ARG A 66 11.93 -48.30 -15.98
N GLU A 67 13.00 -47.85 -15.34
CA GLU A 67 13.91 -48.75 -14.62
C GLU A 67 13.50 -49.04 -13.16
N LYS A 68 13.14 -48.00 -12.37
CA LYS A 68 13.00 -48.17 -10.91
C LYS A 68 11.97 -47.23 -10.30
N ARG A 69 10.77 -47.77 -10.04
CA ARG A 69 9.59 -47.02 -9.55
C ARG A 69 9.84 -46.21 -8.26
N SER A 70 10.74 -46.65 -7.38
CA SER A 70 11.05 -45.94 -6.13
C SER A 70 11.81 -44.62 -6.31
N ARG A 71 12.50 -44.42 -7.45
CA ARG A 71 13.23 -43.17 -7.74
C ARG A 71 12.41 -42.19 -8.58
N MET A 72 11.16 -42.53 -8.89
CA MET A 72 10.28 -41.76 -9.76
C MET A 72 10.10 -40.30 -9.32
N TRP A 73 9.98 -40.04 -8.02
CA TRP A 73 9.75 -38.68 -7.51
C TRP A 73 10.96 -37.74 -7.72
N LEU A 74 12.18 -38.24 -7.55
CA LEU A 74 13.41 -37.46 -7.72
C LEU A 74 13.62 -37.00 -9.17
N TYR A 75 13.22 -37.85 -10.12
CA TYR A 75 13.34 -37.58 -11.54
C TYR A 75 12.05 -37.04 -12.16
N PHE A 76 11.02 -36.75 -11.36
CA PHE A 76 9.71 -36.31 -11.88
C PHE A 76 9.81 -35.12 -12.85
N PRO A 77 10.65 -34.08 -12.61
CA PRO A 77 10.82 -32.98 -13.55
C PRO A 77 11.66 -33.32 -14.80
N GLY A 78 12.21 -34.53 -14.90
CA GLY A 78 13.10 -34.97 -15.97
C GLY A 78 14.55 -35.13 -15.52
N GLU A 79 15.39 -35.56 -16.46
CA GLU A 79 16.83 -35.72 -16.29
C GLU A 79 17.62 -34.98 -17.37
N VAL A 80 18.87 -34.62 -17.06
CA VAL A 80 19.79 -33.96 -17.99
C VAL A 80 21.18 -34.61 -17.92
N SER A 81 21.87 -34.66 -19.06
CA SER A 81 23.25 -35.12 -19.17
C SER A 81 24.16 -34.01 -19.70
N PHE A 82 25.31 -33.84 -19.05
CA PHE A 82 26.35 -32.89 -19.46
C PHE A 82 27.62 -33.65 -19.81
N PRO A 83 27.79 -34.04 -21.08
CA PRO A 83 28.93 -34.84 -21.51
C PRO A 83 30.27 -34.11 -21.30
N MET A 84 30.27 -32.77 -21.40
CA MET A 84 31.44 -31.92 -21.20
C MET A 84 32.03 -32.03 -19.78
N PHE A 85 31.21 -32.30 -18.76
CA PHE A 85 31.63 -32.41 -17.36
C PHE A 85 31.65 -33.86 -16.86
N LYS A 86 31.47 -34.85 -17.74
CA LYS A 86 31.30 -36.28 -17.40
C LYS A 86 30.16 -36.55 -16.40
N LEU A 87 29.16 -35.65 -16.34
CA LEU A 87 28.00 -35.77 -15.45
C LEU A 87 26.82 -36.37 -16.22
N ASN A 88 26.41 -37.58 -15.82
CA ASN A 88 25.34 -38.32 -16.47
C ASN A 88 24.14 -38.45 -15.52
N LYS A 89 22.92 -38.29 -16.06
CA LYS A 89 21.64 -38.51 -15.36
C LYS A 89 21.44 -37.61 -14.12
N LEU A 90 21.61 -36.30 -14.27
CA LEU A 90 21.28 -35.37 -13.20
C LEU A 90 19.77 -35.07 -13.17
N PRO A 91 19.09 -35.13 -12.01
CA PRO A 91 17.68 -34.78 -11.92
C PRO A 91 17.47 -33.28 -12.08
N LEU A 92 16.51 -32.88 -12.91
CA LEU A 92 16.16 -31.47 -13.11
C LEU A 92 15.61 -30.81 -11.83
N LEU A 93 15.13 -31.61 -10.88
CA LEU A 93 14.71 -31.15 -9.55
C LEU A 93 15.83 -30.44 -8.78
N LEU A 94 17.10 -30.86 -8.95
CA LEU A 94 18.25 -30.18 -8.33
C LEU A 94 18.39 -28.75 -8.82
N PHE A 95 18.22 -28.53 -10.13
CA PHE A 95 18.30 -27.19 -10.72
C PHE A 95 17.13 -26.32 -10.27
N SER A 96 15.92 -26.88 -10.15
CA SER A 96 14.78 -26.18 -9.57
C SER A 96 15.01 -25.79 -8.11
N LEU A 97 15.57 -26.69 -7.29
CA LEU A 97 15.90 -26.38 -5.91
C LEU A 97 16.96 -25.28 -5.82
N LEU A 98 17.98 -25.32 -6.69
CA LEU A 98 19.02 -24.30 -6.77
C LEU A 98 18.43 -22.94 -7.15
N GLY A 99 17.50 -22.90 -8.12
CA GLY A 99 16.77 -21.69 -8.50
C GLY A 99 15.99 -21.09 -7.34
N TYR A 100 15.23 -21.93 -6.62
CA TYR A 100 14.50 -21.52 -5.43
C TYR A 100 15.43 -20.93 -4.35
N LEU A 101 16.51 -21.63 -4.01
CA LEU A 101 17.46 -21.20 -2.97
C LEU A 101 18.21 -19.93 -3.38
N THR A 102 18.55 -19.79 -4.66
CA THR A 102 19.24 -18.60 -5.17
C THR A 102 18.40 -17.36 -4.94
N ILE A 103 17.09 -17.43 -5.23
CA ILE A 103 16.17 -16.32 -4.96
C ILE A 103 16.01 -16.13 -3.47
N LEU A 104 15.84 -17.18 -2.67
CA LEU A 104 15.73 -17.04 -1.22
C LEU A 104 16.91 -16.29 -0.58
N VAL A 105 18.13 -16.48 -1.09
CA VAL A 105 19.36 -15.82 -0.58
C VAL A 105 19.58 -14.44 -1.20
N THR A 106 19.33 -14.28 -2.50
CA THR A 106 19.58 -13.01 -3.22
C THR A 106 18.45 -12.00 -3.04
N PHE A 107 17.24 -12.48 -2.83
CA PHE A 107 16.04 -11.68 -2.65
C PHE A 107 15.88 -11.29 -1.18
N SER A 108 16.82 -10.49 -0.68
CA SER A 108 16.71 -9.84 0.63
C SER A 108 15.71 -8.68 0.56
N GLY A 109 14.42 -9.00 0.68
CA GLY A 109 13.39 -8.09 1.21
C GLY A 109 13.29 -6.68 0.61
N SER A 110 13.15 -6.53 -0.72
CA SER A 110 12.63 -5.28 -1.28
C SER A 110 11.25 -5.52 -1.88
N VAL A 111 10.23 -5.42 -1.03
CA VAL A 111 8.85 -5.17 -1.46
C VAL A 111 8.78 -3.76 -2.04
N ALA A 112 9.20 -3.60 -3.29
CA ALA A 112 8.91 -2.40 -4.06
C ALA A 112 7.92 -2.74 -5.18
N PRO A 113 6.62 -2.85 -4.91
CA PRO A 113 5.64 -2.54 -5.93
C PRO A 113 5.46 -1.01 -6.01
N ALA A 114 4.97 -0.58 -7.18
CA ALA A 114 4.53 0.77 -7.56
C ALA A 114 5.62 1.73 -8.10
N TYR A 115 5.79 1.66 -9.43
CA TYR A 115 6.09 2.78 -10.33
C TYR A 115 6.31 4.15 -9.66
N GLY A 116 7.59 4.50 -9.45
CA GLY A 116 8.10 5.86 -9.56
C GLY A 116 7.52 6.97 -8.68
N GLN A 117 6.74 6.67 -7.65
CA GLN A 117 6.43 7.64 -6.60
C GLN A 117 7.35 7.37 -5.42
N ASN A 118 8.13 8.38 -5.01
CA ASN A 118 8.80 8.32 -3.72
C ASN A 118 7.75 7.93 -2.67
N PRO A 119 8.00 6.91 -1.83
CA PRO A 119 7.05 6.53 -0.80
C PRO A 119 6.69 7.79 -0.02
N ILE A 120 5.39 8.09 0.03
CA ILE A 120 4.87 9.21 0.79
C ILE A 120 5.07 8.83 2.25
N ASN A 121 6.19 9.27 2.81
CA ASN A 121 6.64 8.93 4.15
C ASN A 121 5.89 9.70 5.24
N GLU A 122 4.97 10.60 4.87
CA GLU A 122 4.27 11.46 5.82
C GLU A 122 2.77 11.55 5.50
N ILE A 123 1.97 11.61 6.56
CA ILE A 123 0.53 11.90 6.45
C ILE A 123 0.37 13.37 6.02
N PRO A 124 -0.44 13.67 4.98
CA PRO A 124 -0.67 15.05 4.58
C PRO A 124 -1.18 15.92 5.73
N SER A 125 -0.56 17.08 5.91
CA SER A 125 -0.89 18.03 6.96
C SER A 125 -0.90 19.46 6.42
N LEU A 126 -1.70 20.31 7.04
CA LEU A 126 -1.85 21.72 6.71
C LEU A 126 -1.00 22.56 7.68
N GLY A 127 -0.25 23.51 7.13
CA GLY A 127 0.61 24.39 7.93
C GLY A 127 1.89 23.69 8.45
N LYS A 128 2.75 24.47 9.10
CA LYS A 128 4.06 24.02 9.61
C LYS A 128 4.36 24.57 11.01
N GLY A 129 3.31 24.94 11.75
CA GLY A 129 3.47 25.57 13.05
C GLY A 129 3.90 24.61 14.17
N ALA A 130 4.31 25.20 15.29
CA ALA A 130 4.84 24.44 16.44
C ALA A 130 3.75 23.70 17.24
N TYR A 131 2.49 24.11 17.11
CA TYR A 131 1.33 23.44 17.72
C TYR A 131 0.78 22.41 16.74
N GLU A 132 0.87 21.12 17.06
CA GLU A 132 0.31 20.07 16.20
C GLU A 132 -1.09 19.70 16.67
N ILE A 133 -2.07 19.82 15.78
CA ILE A 133 -3.46 19.42 16.00
C ILE A 133 -3.75 18.23 15.10
N THR A 134 -4.08 17.08 15.69
CA THR A 134 -4.50 15.89 14.93
C THR A 134 -5.97 15.59 15.22
N LEU A 135 -6.82 15.73 14.20
CA LEU A 135 -8.24 15.37 14.28
C LEU A 135 -8.47 13.96 13.72
N PHE A 136 -8.99 13.09 14.55
CA PHE A 136 -9.41 11.73 14.21
C PHE A 136 -10.92 11.72 13.97
N THR A 137 -11.35 11.48 12.74
CA THR A 137 -12.76 11.59 12.33
C THR A 137 -13.21 10.45 11.44
N ASP A 138 -14.51 10.20 11.39
CA ASP A 138 -15.15 9.33 10.38
C ASP A 138 -16.25 10.14 9.68
N TYR A 139 -16.37 10.02 8.35
CA TYR A 139 -17.35 10.82 7.58
C TYR A 139 -18.80 10.48 7.93
N PHE A 140 -19.09 9.29 8.45
CA PHE A 140 -20.42 8.85 8.87
C PHE A 140 -20.73 9.16 10.34
N CYS A 141 -19.81 9.82 11.05
CA CYS A 141 -19.99 10.23 12.44
C CYS A 141 -20.60 11.64 12.52
N SER A 142 -21.84 11.75 13.03
CA SER A 142 -22.55 13.05 13.14
C SER A 142 -21.81 14.07 14.04
N PRO A 143 -21.27 13.69 15.21
CA PRO A 143 -20.46 14.62 16.01
C PRO A 143 -19.21 15.11 15.29
N CYS A 144 -18.62 14.28 14.42
CA CYS A 144 -17.45 14.63 13.62
C CYS A 144 -17.78 15.77 12.64
N ARG A 145 -18.93 15.72 11.95
CA ARG A 145 -19.38 16.81 11.07
C ARG A 145 -19.60 18.11 11.84
N ARG A 146 -20.23 18.04 13.02
CA ARG A 146 -20.51 19.22 13.84
C ARG A 146 -19.22 19.95 14.24
N ILE A 147 -18.22 19.21 14.73
CA ILE A 147 -16.96 19.83 15.14
C ILE A 147 -16.15 20.32 13.94
N ASP A 148 -16.18 19.62 12.80
CA ASP A 148 -15.47 20.04 11.58
C ASP A 148 -16.00 21.41 11.09
N ILE A 149 -17.33 21.57 10.99
CA ILE A 149 -17.97 22.85 10.62
C ILE A 149 -17.68 23.94 11.65
N LYS A 150 -17.80 23.62 12.94
CA LYS A 150 -17.62 24.60 14.03
C LYS A 150 -16.18 25.08 14.14
N ALA A 151 -15.21 24.19 13.92
CA ALA A 151 -13.79 24.48 14.01
C ALA A 151 -13.24 25.15 12.74
N GLU A 152 -13.84 24.93 11.56
CA GLU A 152 -13.32 25.41 10.27
C GLU A 152 -12.85 26.89 10.27
N PRO A 153 -13.62 27.88 10.79
CA PRO A 153 -13.19 29.28 10.78
C PRO A 153 -11.94 29.51 11.64
N LEU A 154 -11.87 28.83 12.79
CA LEU A 154 -10.76 28.91 13.73
C LEU A 154 -9.49 28.28 13.14
N LEU A 155 -9.63 27.14 12.47
CA LEU A 155 -8.51 26.47 11.81
C LEU A 155 -7.95 27.32 10.66
N LYS A 156 -8.83 27.98 9.88
CA LYS A 156 -8.41 28.91 8.83
C LYS A 156 -7.62 30.10 9.38
N GLU A 157 -8.11 30.70 10.47
CA GLU A 157 -7.42 31.79 11.19
C GLU A 157 -5.99 31.36 11.58
N TRP A 158 -5.85 30.20 12.21
CA TRP A 158 -4.54 29.73 12.69
C TRP A 158 -3.58 29.27 11.61
N LEU A 159 -4.09 28.70 10.51
CA LEU A 159 -3.26 28.35 9.35
C LEU A 159 -2.72 29.60 8.67
N ALA A 160 -3.51 30.67 8.58
CA ALA A 160 -3.06 31.96 8.06
C ALA A 160 -1.98 32.60 8.95
N ASP A 161 -2.12 32.44 10.27
CA ASP A 161 -1.13 32.89 11.25
C ASP A 161 0.17 32.07 11.25
N GLY A 162 0.19 30.87 10.64
CA GLY A 162 1.36 29.98 10.59
C GLY A 162 1.72 29.27 11.90
N ASN A 163 0.90 29.43 12.95
CA ASN A 163 1.21 28.93 14.30
C ASN A 163 0.91 27.45 14.50
N VAL A 164 0.07 26.85 13.65
CA VAL A 164 -0.41 25.47 13.81
C VAL A 164 -0.03 24.58 12.63
N LYS A 165 0.11 23.29 12.91
CA LYS A 165 0.13 22.20 11.96
C LYS A 165 -1.10 21.33 12.21
N ILE A 166 -1.98 21.20 11.23
CA ILE A 166 -3.23 20.45 11.34
C ILE A 166 -3.13 19.18 10.51
N THR A 167 -3.41 18.04 11.12
CA THR A 167 -3.46 16.75 10.44
C THR A 167 -4.85 16.16 10.61
N PHE A 168 -5.46 15.74 9.50
CA PHE A 168 -6.72 15.02 9.51
C PHE A 168 -6.44 13.54 9.31
N VAL A 169 -6.97 12.71 10.21
CA VAL A 169 -6.82 11.26 10.19
C VAL A 169 -8.21 10.64 10.13
N ASP A 170 -8.51 10.01 9.01
CA ASP A 170 -9.78 9.32 8.83
C ASP A 170 -9.71 7.93 9.51
N VAL A 171 -10.55 7.73 10.53
CA VAL A 171 -10.64 6.49 11.30
C VAL A 171 -11.75 5.64 10.69
N PRO A 172 -11.46 4.43 10.17
CA PRO A 172 -12.45 3.64 9.45
C PRO A 172 -13.41 2.90 10.41
N ILE A 173 -14.32 3.63 11.05
CA ILE A 173 -15.39 3.04 11.87
C ILE A 173 -16.46 2.42 10.96
N SER A 174 -16.81 3.11 9.87
CA SER A 174 -17.66 2.57 8.83
C SER A 174 -16.85 1.79 7.78
N ARG A 175 -17.43 0.70 7.24
CA ARG A 175 -16.83 -0.07 6.14
C ARG A 175 -16.61 0.75 4.87
N VAL A 176 -17.33 1.87 4.73
CA VAL A 176 -17.27 2.74 3.54
C VAL A 176 -16.18 3.80 3.69
N THR A 177 -15.75 4.11 4.91
CA THR A 177 -14.78 5.18 5.19
C THR A 177 -13.46 5.07 4.41
N PRO A 178 -12.88 3.88 4.15
CA PRO A 178 -11.68 3.77 3.33
C PRO A 178 -11.82 4.36 1.91
N ILE A 179 -13.03 4.30 1.32
CA ILE A 179 -13.30 4.90 0.00
C ILE A 179 -13.17 6.42 0.10
N TYR A 180 -13.79 7.03 1.10
CA TYR A 180 -13.70 8.47 1.32
C TYR A 180 -12.27 8.91 1.66
N ALA A 181 -11.58 8.18 2.53
CA ALA A 181 -10.19 8.46 2.89
C ALA A 181 -9.27 8.40 1.66
N LYS A 182 -9.44 7.41 0.77
CA LYS A 182 -8.70 7.30 -0.50
C LYS A 182 -8.89 8.56 -1.35
N TYR A 183 -10.13 8.99 -1.57
CA TYR A 183 -10.41 10.15 -2.41
C TYR A 183 -10.03 11.48 -1.74
N TYR A 184 -10.01 11.54 -0.41
CA TYR A 184 -9.47 12.70 0.31
C TYR A 184 -7.97 12.84 0.06
N LEU A 185 -7.22 11.73 0.14
CA LEU A 185 -5.79 11.70 -0.19
C LEU A 185 -5.55 12.07 -1.67
N TYR A 186 -6.33 11.53 -2.59
CA TYR A 186 -6.21 11.87 -4.01
C TYR A 186 -6.53 13.35 -4.29
N SER A 187 -7.49 13.92 -3.56
CA SER A 187 -7.79 15.36 -3.66
C SER A 187 -6.65 16.20 -3.11
N THR A 188 -6.02 15.72 -2.03
CA THR A 188 -4.84 16.37 -1.44
C THR A 188 -3.63 16.35 -2.36
N ASN A 189 -3.43 15.24 -3.09
CA ASN A 189 -2.37 15.12 -4.09
C ASN A 189 -2.61 15.96 -5.36
N ALA A 190 -3.87 16.27 -5.68
CA ALA A 190 -4.21 17.18 -6.78
C ALA A 190 -4.01 18.65 -6.38
N ASN A 191 -4.49 19.03 -5.19
CA ASN A 191 -4.34 20.37 -4.65
C ASN A 191 -4.29 20.31 -3.10
N SER A 192 -3.13 20.63 -2.55
CA SER A 192 -2.83 20.59 -1.11
C SER A 192 -3.22 21.87 -0.35
N ASP A 193 -3.87 22.84 -0.99
CA ASP A 193 -4.25 24.11 -0.37
C ASP A 193 -5.27 23.90 0.76
N ALA A 194 -5.08 24.62 1.87
CA ALA A 194 -5.94 24.51 3.04
C ALA A 194 -7.43 24.78 2.74
N SER A 195 -7.72 25.79 1.90
CA SER A 195 -9.09 26.11 1.48
C SER A 195 -9.73 24.97 0.71
N ASN A 196 -8.98 24.33 -0.18
CA ASN A 196 -9.42 23.18 -0.96
C ASN A 196 -9.67 21.97 -0.04
N LEU A 197 -8.74 21.61 0.84
CA LEU A 197 -8.92 20.44 1.71
C LEU A 197 -10.11 20.57 2.65
N LEU A 198 -10.31 21.75 3.25
CA LEU A 198 -11.48 22.01 4.10
C LEU A 198 -12.78 21.95 3.29
N HIS A 199 -12.77 22.46 2.06
CA HIS A 199 -13.91 22.33 1.15
C HIS A 199 -14.24 20.87 0.83
N VAL A 200 -13.24 20.07 0.46
CA VAL A 200 -13.39 18.64 0.17
C VAL A 200 -13.94 17.89 1.38
N ARG A 201 -13.40 18.11 2.58
CA ARG A 201 -13.88 17.48 3.82
C ARG A 201 -15.35 17.79 4.07
N LYS A 202 -15.74 19.06 3.98
CA LYS A 202 -17.14 19.48 4.13
C LYS A 202 -18.06 18.75 3.14
N LYS A 203 -17.67 18.72 1.86
CA LYS A 203 -18.43 18.03 0.81
C LYS A 203 -18.52 16.52 1.04
N PHE A 204 -17.48 15.91 1.60
CA PHE A 204 -17.47 14.49 1.93
C PHE A 204 -18.38 14.17 3.11
N PHE A 205 -18.45 15.05 4.12
CA PHE A 205 -19.47 14.95 5.17
C PHE A 205 -20.90 15.08 4.61
N ASP A 206 -21.14 16.02 3.70
CA ASP A 206 -22.45 16.17 3.04
C ASP A 206 -22.81 14.92 2.21
N ALA A 207 -21.85 14.38 1.45
CA ALA A 207 -22.02 13.15 0.68
C ALA A 207 -22.33 11.92 1.57
N ALA A 208 -21.60 11.77 2.68
CA ALA A 208 -21.74 10.64 3.57
C ALA A 208 -23.02 10.71 4.42
N GLN A 209 -23.37 11.89 4.93
CA GLN A 209 -24.46 12.03 5.92
C GLN A 209 -25.78 12.47 5.31
N ASP A 210 -25.79 13.40 4.34
CA ASP A 210 -27.04 13.91 3.74
C ASP A 210 -27.47 13.07 2.55
N LYS A 211 -26.50 12.63 1.73
CA LYS A 211 -26.77 11.83 0.52
C LYS A 211 -26.60 10.33 0.74
N ASN A 212 -26.04 9.92 1.88
CA ASN A 212 -25.74 8.51 2.22
C ASN A 212 -25.05 7.76 1.07
N ILE A 213 -24.08 8.40 0.41
CA ILE A 213 -23.35 7.81 -0.71
C ILE A 213 -22.41 6.72 -0.16
N ARG A 214 -22.61 5.48 -0.61
CA ARG A 214 -21.81 4.32 -0.18
C ARG A 214 -20.98 3.67 -1.27
N GLU A 215 -21.28 3.97 -2.52
CA GLU A 215 -20.63 3.38 -3.68
C GLU A 215 -19.58 4.34 -4.25
N GLU A 216 -18.41 3.79 -4.62
CA GLU A 216 -17.29 4.56 -5.19
C GLU A 216 -17.69 5.29 -6.47
N LYS A 217 -18.43 4.64 -7.37
CA LYS A 217 -18.90 5.25 -8.63
C LYS A 217 -19.76 6.49 -8.38
N THR A 218 -20.65 6.42 -7.39
CA THR A 218 -21.55 7.52 -7.05
C THR A 218 -20.79 8.65 -6.35
N LEU A 219 -19.79 8.33 -5.52
CA LEU A 219 -18.90 9.33 -4.93
C LEU A 219 -18.11 10.08 -6.01
N LEU A 220 -17.59 9.36 -7.01
CA LEU A 220 -16.87 9.96 -8.15
C LEU A 220 -17.75 10.93 -8.95
N SER A 221 -19.01 10.56 -9.22
CA SER A 221 -19.95 11.49 -9.86
C SER A 221 -20.20 12.72 -8.98
N TYR A 222 -20.44 12.53 -7.69
CA TYR A 222 -20.62 13.64 -6.74
C TYR A 222 -19.40 14.57 -6.69
N MET A 223 -18.18 14.03 -6.73
CA MET A 223 -16.95 14.81 -6.78
C MET A 223 -16.87 15.68 -8.03
N LYS A 224 -17.21 15.13 -9.21
CA LYS A 224 -17.27 15.88 -10.47
C LYS A 224 -18.28 17.02 -10.39
N ASP A 225 -19.49 16.73 -9.92
CA ASP A 225 -20.58 17.71 -9.82
C ASP A 225 -20.24 18.86 -8.85
N ASN A 226 -19.36 18.61 -7.88
CA ASN A 226 -18.90 19.60 -6.90
C ASN A 226 -17.53 20.20 -7.24
N ASN A 227 -17.01 20.01 -8.46
CA ASN A 227 -15.72 20.54 -8.92
C ASN A 227 -14.52 20.15 -8.04
N ILE A 228 -14.54 18.95 -7.46
CA ILE A 228 -13.43 18.42 -6.67
C ILE A 228 -12.43 17.77 -7.62
N SER A 229 -11.19 18.27 -7.65
CA SER A 229 -10.09 17.66 -8.42
C SER A 229 -9.43 16.53 -7.61
N TRP A 230 -9.03 15.44 -8.27
CA TRP A 230 -8.28 14.36 -7.63
C TRP A 230 -7.19 13.79 -8.55
N LYS A 231 -6.09 13.35 -7.95
CA LYS A 231 -4.94 12.75 -8.64
C LYS A 231 -4.53 11.49 -7.90
N SER A 232 -4.54 10.36 -8.59
CA SER A 232 -4.13 9.07 -8.00
C SER A 232 -2.69 9.13 -7.47
N MET A 233 -2.46 8.44 -6.37
CA MET A 233 -1.19 8.26 -5.65
C MET A 233 -1.21 6.88 -4.98
N ASP A 234 -0.09 6.44 -4.41
CA ASP A 234 -0.07 5.22 -3.59
C ASP A 234 -0.73 5.47 -2.21
N GLU A 235 -2.04 5.22 -2.12
CA GLU A 235 -2.79 5.37 -0.87
C GLU A 235 -2.42 4.32 0.19
N LYS A 236 -1.89 3.15 -0.22
CA LYS A 236 -1.63 2.04 0.70
C LYS A 236 -0.54 2.40 1.70
N SER A 237 0.54 3.01 1.22
CA SER A 237 1.63 3.51 2.07
C SER A 237 1.12 4.51 3.12
N VAL A 238 0.24 5.43 2.72
CA VAL A 238 -0.34 6.41 3.64
C VAL A 238 -1.33 5.77 4.62
N PHE A 239 -2.14 4.79 4.19
CA PHE A 239 -3.05 4.06 5.07
C PHE A 239 -2.33 3.30 6.18
N LEU A 240 -1.12 2.77 5.91
CA LEU A 240 -0.28 2.17 6.93
C LEU A 240 0.15 3.20 7.99
N LEU A 241 0.54 4.40 7.55
CA LEU A 241 0.89 5.51 8.46
C LEU A 241 -0.31 6.00 9.27
N LEU A 242 -1.48 6.17 8.65
CA LEU A 242 -2.72 6.52 9.36
C LEU A 242 -3.06 5.48 10.41
N SER A 243 -2.98 4.19 10.08
CA SER A 243 -3.23 3.08 11.02
C SER A 243 -2.23 3.08 12.17
N ALA A 244 -0.95 3.32 11.90
CA ALA A 244 0.07 3.48 12.93
C ALA A 244 -0.25 4.66 13.86
N LYS A 245 -0.62 5.82 13.30
CA LYS A 245 -0.99 7.02 14.07
C LYS A 245 -2.21 6.78 14.97
N ILE A 246 -3.23 6.08 14.48
CA ILE A 246 -4.42 5.70 15.26
C ILE A 246 -4.02 4.82 16.46
N ARG A 247 -3.15 3.81 16.24
CA ARG A 247 -2.66 2.92 17.30
C ARG A 247 -1.78 3.66 18.31
N GLU A 248 -0.84 4.47 17.85
CA GLU A 248 0.07 5.25 18.72
C GLU A 248 -0.69 6.17 19.68
N ASN A 249 -1.80 6.76 19.23
CA ASN A 249 -2.60 7.67 20.04
C ASN A 249 -3.77 6.95 20.76
N ASN A 250 -3.82 5.61 20.72
CA ASN A 250 -4.85 4.78 21.37
C ASN A 250 -6.29 5.23 21.06
N ILE A 251 -6.57 5.58 19.81
CA ILE A 251 -7.86 6.14 19.41
C ILE A 251 -8.93 5.04 19.40
N LYS A 252 -9.94 5.19 20.26
CA LYS A 252 -11.06 4.24 20.43
C LYS A 252 -12.41 4.78 19.99
N ALA A 253 -12.51 6.08 19.75
CA ALA A 253 -13.75 6.77 19.40
C ALA A 253 -13.49 7.95 18.45
N THR A 254 -14.52 8.36 17.73
CA THR A 254 -14.50 9.59 16.92
C THR A 254 -15.69 10.49 17.28
N PRO A 255 -15.53 11.82 17.26
CA PRO A 255 -14.29 12.53 16.98
C PRO A 255 -13.35 12.47 18.19
N THR A 256 -12.04 12.38 17.92
CA THR A 256 -11.00 12.59 18.93
C THR A 256 -10.03 13.63 18.40
N CYS A 257 -9.62 14.59 19.23
CA CYS A 257 -8.61 15.57 18.89
C CYS A 257 -7.41 15.41 19.81
N VAL A 258 -6.21 15.34 19.25
CA VAL A 258 -4.95 15.34 19.99
C VAL A 258 -4.21 16.63 19.67
N ILE A 259 -3.91 17.42 20.70
CA ILE A 259 -3.15 18.67 20.60
C ILE A 259 -1.80 18.44 21.25
N ARG A 260 -0.72 18.64 20.48
CA ARG A 260 0.66 18.62 20.98
C ARG A 260 1.19 20.03 21.06
N TYR A 261 1.59 20.41 22.27
CA TYR A 261 2.15 21.72 22.56
C TYR A 261 3.68 21.71 22.39
N PRO A 262 4.29 22.86 22.06
CA PRO A 262 5.74 23.01 22.09
C PRO A 262 6.26 22.64 23.49
N GLY A 263 7.11 21.61 23.60
CA GLY A 263 7.60 21.11 24.89
C GLY A 263 7.02 19.75 25.36
N LYS A 264 6.34 19.01 24.47
CA LYS A 264 5.83 17.63 24.64
C LYS A 264 4.63 17.45 25.58
N ASP A 265 3.95 18.52 26.00
CA ASP A 265 2.62 18.35 26.60
C ASP A 265 1.62 17.89 25.52
N ILE A 266 0.87 16.82 25.79
CA ILE A 266 -0.08 16.21 24.86
C ILE A 266 -1.44 16.16 25.56
N LYS A 267 -2.41 16.87 24.99
CA LYS A 267 -3.80 16.82 25.46
C LYS A 267 -4.67 16.11 24.45
N THR A 268 -5.53 15.22 24.93
CA THR A 268 -6.50 14.47 24.13
C THR A 268 -7.91 14.85 24.57
N PHE A 269 -8.78 15.13 23.60
CA PHE A 269 -10.17 15.53 23.80
C PHE A 269 -11.08 14.61 22.99
N ILE A 270 -12.16 14.09 23.60
CA ILE A 270 -13.04 13.10 22.98
C ILE A 270 -14.45 13.68 22.87
N GLY A 271 -15.07 13.56 21.69
CA GLY A 271 -16.39 14.13 21.43
C GLY A 271 -16.35 15.60 21.04
N ASP A 272 -17.44 16.11 20.47
CA ASP A 272 -17.49 17.45 19.88
C ASP A 272 -17.42 18.58 20.92
N GLU A 273 -18.00 18.39 22.11
CA GLU A 273 -17.97 19.41 23.17
C GLU A 273 -16.56 19.59 23.77
N GLU A 274 -15.91 18.49 24.18
CA GLU A 274 -14.55 18.55 24.74
C GLU A 274 -13.55 19.10 23.74
N ILE A 275 -13.65 18.67 22.48
CA ILE A 275 -12.77 19.18 21.42
C ILE A 275 -12.97 20.68 21.26
N TRP A 276 -14.22 21.16 21.24
CA TRP A 276 -14.47 22.59 21.13
C TRP A 276 -13.90 23.40 22.30
N ASN A 277 -14.04 22.87 23.52
CA ASN A 277 -13.47 23.49 24.71
C ASN A 277 -11.93 23.54 24.64
N GLY A 278 -11.29 22.43 24.24
CA GLY A 278 -9.84 22.36 24.06
C GLY A 278 -9.30 23.32 22.99
N LEU A 279 -9.99 23.43 21.85
CA LEU A 279 -9.64 24.39 20.80
C LEU A 279 -9.80 25.85 21.27
N THR A 280 -10.83 26.14 22.08
CA THR A 280 -11.05 27.47 22.63
C THR A 280 -9.99 27.84 23.68
N GLU A 281 -9.56 26.87 24.50
CA GLU A 281 -8.44 27.04 25.43
C GLU A 281 -7.14 27.32 24.66
N LEU A 282 -6.87 26.56 23.59
CA LEU A 282 -5.73 26.80 22.71
C LEU A 282 -5.78 28.20 22.09
N LYS A 283 -6.95 28.67 21.64
CA LYS A 283 -7.13 30.05 21.13
C LYS A 283 -6.63 31.09 22.13
N LYS A 284 -7.03 30.94 23.40
CA LYS A 284 -6.61 31.86 24.48
C LYS A 284 -5.10 31.82 24.70
N ASN A 285 -4.48 30.64 24.63
CA ASN A 285 -3.04 30.49 24.79
C ASN A 285 -2.26 31.11 23.62
N LEU A 286 -2.70 30.89 22.38
CA LEU A 286 -2.10 31.53 21.19
C LEU A 286 -2.23 33.06 21.23
N ALA A 287 -3.36 33.59 21.70
CA ALA A 287 -3.55 35.03 21.86
C ALA A 287 -2.63 35.66 22.93
N LYS A 288 -2.27 34.91 23.98
CA LYS A 288 -1.31 35.37 25.00
C LYS A 288 0.12 35.47 24.46
N ILE A 289 0.50 34.60 23.53
CA ILE A 289 1.85 34.58 22.94
C ILE A 289 2.04 35.69 21.90
N LYS A 290 0.94 36.14 21.27
CA LYS A 290 0.94 37.29 20.36
C LYS A 290 1.05 38.65 21.08
N LYS A 291 0.90 38.70 22.40
CA LYS A 291 1.07 39.91 23.22
C LYS A 291 2.46 39.94 23.84
#